data_AF-A0A927YUP9-F1
#
_entry.id   AF-A0A927YUP9-F1
#
_cell.length_a   1.000
_cell.length_b   1.000
_cell.length_c   1.000
_cell.angle_alpha   90.00
_cell.angle_beta   90.00
_cell.angle_gamma   90.00
#
_symmetry.space_group_name_H-M   'P 1'
#
loop_
_entity.id
_entity.type
_entity.pdbx_description
1 polymer ?
#
loop_
_entity_poly.entity_id
_entity_poly.type
_entity_poly.pdbx_seq_one_letter_code
_entity_poly.pdbx_strand_id
1 'polypeptide(L)'
;MEIVVKVIGAVLILAASLYLAYEINRGLTKELEQMKSLYNIMLKLKSELYYLNDTLPECFLHLSKMTDFPFDKWFYEMYESMSKEPEETFGDIWDRCTRSLIDNSLLTIADIEGLFELKDKLGCMDREVQEKAIDYFLIQVEEKRKQLYLEHSQKKKVIITLCAFVGLMTLIVLF
;
A
#
# COMPACT_ATOMS: atom_id res chain seq x y z
N MET A 1 46.63 -4.18 -19.60
CA MET A 1 45.85 -3.71 -18.43
C MET A 1 44.60 -2.94 -18.84
N GLU A 2 44.64 -2.08 -19.87
CA GLU A 2 43.49 -1.24 -20.27
C GLU A 2 42.20 -2.00 -20.61
N ILE A 3 42.28 -3.11 -21.36
CA ILE A 3 41.11 -3.94 -21.72
C ILE A 3 40.46 -4.54 -20.47
N VAL A 4 41.25 -4.97 -19.49
CA VAL A 4 40.75 -5.56 -18.25
C VAL A 4 39.95 -4.53 -17.44
N VAL A 5 40.43 -3.28 -17.37
CA VAL A 5 39.72 -2.18 -16.68
C VAL A 5 38.41 -1.85 -17.39
N LYS A 6 38.39 -1.82 -18.73
CA LYS A 6 37.17 -1.59 -19.52
C LYS A 6 36.11 -2.67 -19.28
N VAL A 7 36.51 -3.95 -19.27
CA VAL A 7 35.59 -5.08 -19.01
C VAL A 7 35.03 -5.03 -17.60
N ILE A 8 35.87 -4.75 -16.58
CA ILE A 8 35.40 -4.63 -15.20
C ILE A 8 34.40 -3.48 -15.06
N GLY A 9 34.69 -2.32 -15.66
CA GLY A 9 33.78 -1.17 -15.66
C GLY A 9 32.44 -1.50 -16.33
N ALA A 10 32.47 -2.17 -17.47
CA ALA A 10 31.26 -2.62 -18.17
C ALA A 10 30.41 -3.56 -17.32
N VAL A 11 31.02 -4.56 -16.67
CA VAL A 11 30.32 -5.50 -15.79
C VAL A 11 29.69 -4.78 -14.60
N LEU A 12 30.39 -3.82 -13.99
CA LEU A 12 29.86 -3.03 -12.87
C LEU A 12 28.65 -2.19 -13.28
N ILE A 13 28.70 -1.53 -14.44
CA ILE A 13 27.57 -0.73 -14.97
C ILE A 13 26.35 -1.62 -15.21
N LEU A 14 26.56 -2.77 -15.85
CA LEU A 14 25.48 -3.73 -16.11
C LEU A 14 24.87 -4.24 -14.79
N ALA A 15 25.70 -4.66 -13.84
CA ALA A 15 25.24 -5.13 -12.54
C ALA A 15 24.45 -4.06 -11.77
N ALA A 16 24.95 -2.82 -11.74
CA ALA A 16 24.26 -1.70 -11.10
C ALA A 16 22.90 -1.41 -11.76
N SER A 17 22.86 -1.40 -13.09
CA SER A 17 21.61 -1.15 -13.84
C SER A 17 20.56 -2.25 -13.61
N LEU A 18 20.97 -3.52 -13.57
CA LEU A 18 20.09 -4.65 -13.28
C LEU A 18 19.58 -4.61 -11.83
N TYR A 19 20.46 -4.27 -10.89
CA TYR A 19 20.09 -4.14 -9.49
C TYR A 19 19.06 -3.01 -9.28
N LEU A 20 19.28 -1.84 -9.88
CA LEU A 20 18.32 -0.74 -9.84
C LEU A 20 16.97 -1.12 -10.47
N ALA A 21 17.00 -1.79 -11.62
CA ALA A 21 15.77 -2.27 -12.27
C ALA A 21 15.01 -3.27 -11.39
N TYR A 22 15.72 -4.20 -10.75
CA TYR A 22 15.13 -5.15 -9.82
C TYR A 22 14.49 -4.45 -8.61
N GLU A 23 15.20 -3.49 -8.00
CA GLU A 23 14.72 -2.79 -6.81
C GLU A 23 13.48 -1.94 -7.10
N ILE A 24 13.47 -1.22 -8.23
CA ILE A 24 12.29 -0.45 -8.66
C ILE A 24 11.11 -1.41 -8.89
N ASN A 25 11.31 -2.50 -9.63
CA ASN A 25 10.25 -3.47 -9.91
C ASN A 25 9.69 -4.11 -8.64
N ARG A 26 10.55 -4.37 -7.65
CA ARG A 26 10.17 -4.88 -6.34
C ARG A 26 9.27 -3.88 -5.60
N GLY A 27 9.61 -2.59 -5.62
CA GLY A 27 8.78 -1.53 -5.03
C GLY A 27 7.38 -1.49 -5.63
N LEU A 28 7.28 -1.46 -6.97
CA LEU A 28 5.98 -1.43 -7.67
C LEU A 28 5.11 -2.67 -7.36
N THR A 29 5.72 -3.84 -7.22
CA THR A 29 4.98 -5.06 -6.85
C THR A 29 4.49 -5.00 -5.40
N LYS A 30 5.34 -4.54 -4.47
CA LYS A 30 4.96 -4.42 -3.05
C LYS A 30 3.85 -3.40 -2.82
N GLU A 31 3.85 -2.29 -3.55
CA GLU A 31 2.79 -1.27 -3.51
C GLU A 31 1.43 -1.87 -3.90
N LEU A 32 1.38 -2.64 -5.00
CA LEU A 32 0.18 -3.37 -5.42
C LEU A 32 -0.27 -4.43 -4.40
N GLU A 33 0.68 -5.12 -3.78
CA GLU A 33 0.39 -6.10 -2.72
C GLU A 33 -0.22 -5.43 -1.49
N GLN A 34 0.27 -4.26 -1.08
CA GLN A 34 -0.31 -3.50 0.02
C GLN A 34 -1.73 -2.99 -0.29
N MET A 35 -1.99 -2.51 -1.51
CA MET A 35 -3.34 -2.15 -1.94
C MET A 35 -4.30 -3.35 -1.92
N LYS A 36 -3.81 -4.53 -2.33
CA LYS A 36 -4.58 -5.78 -2.23
C LYS A 36 -4.84 -6.17 -0.77
N SER A 37 -3.85 -6.01 0.11
CA SER A 37 -4.00 -6.26 1.53
C SER A 37 -5.03 -5.32 2.16
N LEU A 38 -4.99 -4.02 1.83
CA LEU A 38 -6.00 -3.04 2.26
C LEU A 38 -7.41 -3.48 1.86
N TYR A 39 -7.62 -3.86 0.59
CA TYR A 39 -8.90 -4.39 0.13
C TYR A 39 -9.38 -5.59 0.95
N ASN A 40 -8.51 -6.59 1.12
CA ASN A 40 -8.85 -7.83 1.84
C ASN A 40 -9.20 -7.57 3.30
N ILE A 41 -8.45 -6.68 3.95
CA ILE A 41 -8.65 -6.37 5.36
C ILE A 41 -9.92 -5.57 5.57
N MET A 42 -10.23 -4.63 4.68
CA MET A 42 -11.48 -3.86 4.75
C MET A 42 -12.70 -4.73 4.43
N LEU A 43 -12.56 -5.71 3.53
CA LEU A 43 -13.60 -6.72 3.30
C LEU A 43 -13.81 -7.61 4.53
N LYS A 44 -12.74 -7.90 5.26
CA LYS A 44 -12.82 -8.65 6.52
C LYS A 44 -13.43 -7.82 7.63
N LEU A 45 -13.09 -6.54 7.76
CA LEU A 45 -13.73 -5.59 8.68
C LEU A 45 -15.24 -5.55 8.43
N LYS A 46 -15.67 -5.43 7.17
CA LYS A 46 -17.09 -5.56 6.79
C LYS A 46 -17.65 -6.87 7.34
N SER A 47 -17.00 -7.98 7.03
CA SER A 47 -17.51 -9.29 7.41
C SER A 47 -17.66 -9.45 8.93
N GLU A 48 -16.71 -8.97 9.72
CA GLU A 48 -16.76 -9.05 11.19
C GLU A 48 -17.85 -8.14 11.78
N LEU A 49 -17.96 -6.89 11.30
CA LEU A 49 -19.00 -5.97 11.76
C LEU A 49 -20.42 -6.52 11.53
N TYR A 50 -20.68 -7.13 10.37
CA TYR A 50 -22.04 -7.56 10.00
C TYR A 50 -22.36 -9.02 10.37
N TYR A 51 -21.39 -9.93 10.31
CA TYR A 51 -21.65 -11.35 10.56
C TYR A 51 -21.29 -11.81 11.97
N LEU A 52 -20.34 -11.15 12.65
CA LEU A 52 -20.02 -11.44 14.06
C LEU A 52 -20.80 -10.53 15.02
N ASN A 53 -21.43 -9.48 14.51
CA ASN A 53 -22.23 -8.52 15.27
C ASN A 53 -21.41 -7.83 16.39
N ASP A 54 -20.10 -7.75 16.17
CA ASP A 54 -19.13 -7.15 17.07
C ASP A 54 -19.16 -5.62 16.97
N THR A 55 -18.64 -5.01 18.03
CA THR A 55 -18.49 -3.56 18.17
C THR A 55 -17.21 -3.10 17.45
N LEU A 56 -17.17 -1.86 16.94
CA LEU A 56 -16.05 -1.34 16.11
C LEU A 56 -14.67 -1.53 16.77
N PRO A 57 -14.45 -1.13 18.04
CA PRO A 57 -13.20 -1.40 18.77
C PRO A 57 -12.81 -2.88 18.80
N GLU A 58 -13.76 -3.78 19.02
CA GLU A 58 -13.54 -5.22 19.09
C GLU A 58 -13.11 -5.78 17.73
N CYS A 59 -13.74 -5.34 16.64
CA CYS A 59 -13.30 -5.66 15.28
C CYS A 59 -11.88 -5.16 15.04
N PHE A 60 -11.54 -3.95 15.46
CA PHE A 60 -10.17 -3.42 15.30
C PHE A 60 -9.15 -4.23 16.10
N LEU A 61 -9.44 -4.59 17.35
CA LEU A 61 -8.56 -5.45 18.15
C LEU A 61 -8.38 -6.81 17.49
N HIS A 62 -9.46 -7.41 16.96
CA HIS A 62 -9.39 -8.70 16.31
C HIS A 62 -8.57 -8.65 15.02
N LEU A 63 -8.83 -7.67 14.16
CA LEU A 63 -8.07 -7.44 12.92
C LEU A 63 -6.59 -7.14 13.20
N SER A 64 -6.27 -6.41 14.27
CA SER A 64 -4.87 -6.13 14.64
C SER A 64 -4.05 -7.41 14.90
N LYS A 65 -4.70 -8.48 15.37
CA LYS A 65 -4.05 -9.77 15.66
C LYS A 65 -3.96 -10.70 14.45
N MET A 66 -4.76 -10.45 13.41
CA MET A 66 -4.88 -11.33 12.24
C MET A 66 -4.28 -10.75 10.97
N THR A 67 -3.74 -9.54 11.03
CA THR A 67 -3.15 -8.84 9.89
C THR A 67 -1.65 -8.66 10.11
N ASP A 68 -0.94 -8.39 9.03
CA ASP A 68 0.49 -8.13 9.06
C ASP A 68 0.76 -6.61 9.02
N PHE A 69 1.99 -6.24 9.36
CA PHE A 69 2.49 -4.88 9.20
C PHE A 69 2.30 -4.36 7.76
N PRO A 70 1.76 -3.13 7.58
CA PRO A 70 1.53 -2.07 8.58
C PRO A 70 0.11 -1.99 9.18
N PHE A 71 -0.79 -2.88 8.76
CA PHE A 71 -2.21 -2.78 9.13
C PHE A 71 -2.48 -3.27 10.56
N ASP A 72 -1.71 -4.23 11.05
CA ASP A 72 -1.77 -4.72 12.44
C ASP A 72 -1.66 -3.57 13.45
N LYS A 73 -0.63 -2.75 13.27
CA LYS A 73 -0.32 -1.58 14.07
C LYS A 73 -1.41 -0.53 13.94
N TRP A 74 -1.85 -0.26 12.71
CA TRP A 74 -2.92 0.72 12.45
C TRP A 74 -4.22 0.38 13.19
N PHE A 75 -4.67 -0.87 13.11
CA PHE A 75 -5.86 -1.32 13.84
C PHE A 75 -5.67 -1.34 15.36
N TYR A 76 -4.47 -1.72 15.82
CA TYR A 76 -4.15 -1.68 17.24
C TYR A 76 -4.16 -0.24 17.80
N GLU A 77 -3.55 0.71 17.07
CA GLU A 77 -3.54 2.13 17.43
C GLU A 77 -4.97 2.70 17.51
N MET A 78 -5.85 2.33 16.58
CA MET A 78 -7.27 2.70 16.66
C MET A 78 -7.95 2.14 17.90
N TYR A 79 -7.82 0.82 18.15
CA TYR A 79 -8.42 0.17 19.32
C TYR A 79 -7.93 0.79 20.64
N GLU A 80 -6.61 0.98 20.77
CA GLU A 80 -5.99 1.53 21.96
C GLU A 80 -6.46 2.96 22.24
N SER A 81 -6.50 3.81 21.20
CA SER A 81 -6.94 5.20 21.31
C SER A 81 -8.42 5.28 21.70
N MET A 82 -9.29 4.48 21.08
CA MET A 82 -10.71 4.41 21.44
C MET A 82 -10.94 3.91 22.87
N SER A 83 -10.01 3.12 23.42
CA SER A 83 -10.12 2.58 24.78
C SER A 83 -9.55 3.52 25.85
N LYS A 84 -8.50 4.29 25.52
CA LYS A 84 -7.72 5.09 26.49
C LYS A 84 -8.02 6.58 26.46
N GLU A 85 -8.55 7.10 25.35
CA GLU A 85 -8.76 8.53 25.13
C GLU A 85 -10.26 8.83 24.91
N PRO A 86 -11.10 8.72 25.95
CA PRO A 86 -12.55 8.91 25.83
C PRO A 86 -12.97 10.35 25.47
N GLU A 87 -12.03 11.30 25.52
CA GLU A 87 -12.25 12.71 25.15
C GLU A 87 -12.04 12.98 23.65
N GLU A 88 -11.35 12.10 22.92
CA GLU A 88 -11.20 12.23 21.46
C GLU A 88 -12.42 11.66 20.73
N THR A 89 -12.85 12.33 19.66
CA THR A 89 -13.92 11.78 18.82
C THR A 89 -13.37 10.63 17.98
N PHE A 90 -14.24 9.69 17.59
CA PHE A 90 -13.87 8.63 16.65
C PHE A 90 -13.21 9.17 15.38
N GLY A 91 -13.69 10.32 14.89
CA GLY A 91 -13.14 10.93 13.70
C GLY A 91 -11.70 11.43 13.87
N ASP A 92 -11.39 12.04 15.01
CA ASP A 92 -10.04 12.54 15.31
C ASP A 92 -9.04 11.38 15.46
N ILE A 93 -9.46 10.32 16.17
CA ILE A 93 -8.68 9.08 16.31
C ILE A 93 -8.42 8.47 14.93
N TRP A 94 -9.46 8.35 14.10
CA TRP A 94 -9.36 7.77 12.77
C TRP A 94 -8.39 8.55 11.88
N ASP A 95 -8.48 9.88 11.85
CA ASP A 95 -7.61 10.73 11.04
C ASP A 95 -6.15 10.62 11.49
N ARG A 96 -5.91 10.66 12.79
CA ARG A 96 -4.56 10.55 13.39
C ARG A 96 -3.93 9.20 13.07
N CYS A 97 -4.63 8.10 13.32
CA CYS A 97 -4.13 6.75 13.05
C CYS A 97 -3.97 6.51 11.54
N THR A 98 -4.90 6.96 10.71
CA THR A 98 -4.81 6.79 9.25
C THR A 98 -3.63 7.54 8.64
N ARG A 99 -3.22 8.67 9.21
CA ARG A 99 -1.97 9.34 8.80
C ARG A 99 -0.73 8.49 9.08
N SER A 100 -0.73 7.68 10.14
CA SER A 100 0.42 6.80 10.47
C SER A 100 0.66 5.74 9.39
N LEU A 101 -0.34 5.38 8.58
CA LEU A 101 -0.16 4.47 7.45
C LEU A 101 0.77 5.04 6.38
N ILE A 102 0.79 6.36 6.15
CA ILE A 102 1.67 6.97 5.15
C ILE A 102 3.14 6.74 5.50
N ASP A 103 3.48 6.86 6.78
CA ASP A 103 4.86 6.73 7.27
C ASP A 103 5.32 5.26 7.35
N ASN A 104 4.38 4.34 7.53
CA ASN A 104 4.67 2.92 7.78
C ASN A 104 4.41 2.01 6.55
N SER A 105 3.84 2.54 5.47
CA SER A 105 3.49 1.78 4.26
C SER A 105 4.09 2.39 2.98
N LEU A 106 3.92 1.71 1.87
CA LEU A 106 4.19 2.22 0.51
C LEU A 106 2.97 2.94 -0.08
N LEU A 107 1.88 3.06 0.68
CA LEU A 107 0.67 3.76 0.25
C LEU A 107 0.91 5.27 0.28
N THR A 108 0.43 5.94 -0.76
CA THR A 108 0.43 7.39 -0.87
C THR A 108 -0.77 8.01 -0.17
N ILE A 109 -0.74 9.32 0.07
CA ILE A 109 -1.90 10.07 0.59
C ILE A 109 -3.14 9.84 -0.29
N ALA A 110 -2.96 9.81 -1.61
CA ALA A 110 -4.05 9.56 -2.53
C ALA A 110 -4.63 8.15 -2.33
N ASP A 111 -3.84 7.15 -1.92
CA ASP A 111 -4.30 5.75 -1.76
C ASP A 111 -5.19 5.58 -0.55
N ILE A 112 -4.97 6.40 0.47
CA ILE A 112 -5.74 6.39 1.71
C ILE A 112 -6.77 7.52 1.78
N GLU A 113 -6.90 8.34 0.75
CA GLU A 113 -7.89 9.44 0.69
C GLU A 113 -9.31 8.93 0.96
N GLY A 114 -9.68 7.81 0.33
CA GLY A 114 -10.97 7.16 0.57
C GLY A 114 -11.17 6.68 2.01
N LEU A 115 -10.11 6.44 2.79
CA LEU A 115 -10.25 6.10 4.22
C LEU A 115 -10.70 7.32 5.03
N PHE A 116 -10.24 8.52 4.67
CA PHE A 116 -10.70 9.75 5.33
C PHE A 116 -12.17 10.04 5.01
N GLU A 117 -12.64 9.72 3.80
CA GLU A 117 -14.06 9.82 3.44
C GLU A 117 -14.92 8.75 4.14
N LEU A 118 -14.38 7.54 4.30
CA LEU A 118 -15.07 6.42 4.94
C LEU A 118 -15.40 6.73 6.42
N LYS A 119 -14.52 7.45 7.11
CA LYS A 119 -14.65 7.83 8.52
C LYS A 119 -16.05 8.32 8.90
N ASP A 120 -16.54 9.33 8.20
CA ASP A 120 -17.80 9.99 8.54
C ASP A 120 -19.00 9.03 8.42
N LYS A 121 -18.90 8.06 7.51
CA LYS A 121 -19.93 7.05 7.29
C LYS A 121 -19.76 5.85 8.23
N LEU A 122 -18.53 5.53 8.61
CA LEU A 122 -18.22 4.43 9.50
C LEU A 122 -18.66 4.73 10.94
N GLY A 123 -18.61 6.00 11.36
CA GLY A 123 -19.10 6.47 12.65
C GLY A 123 -20.63 6.65 12.73
N CYS A 124 -21.36 6.49 11.62
CA CYS A 124 -22.82 6.57 11.62
C CYS A 124 -23.45 5.36 12.32
N MET A 125 -24.54 5.59 13.06
CA MET A 125 -25.28 4.53 13.76
C MET A 125 -26.13 3.65 12.82
N ASP A 126 -26.39 4.14 11.61
CA ASP A 126 -27.15 3.40 10.59
C ASP A 126 -26.26 2.34 9.92
N ARG A 127 -26.56 1.07 10.22
CA ARG A 127 -25.83 -0.08 9.72
C ARG A 127 -25.87 -0.22 8.20
N GLU A 128 -26.98 0.14 7.55
CA GLU A 128 -27.12 0.02 6.10
C GLU A 128 -26.27 1.09 5.39
N VAL A 129 -26.22 2.30 5.94
CA VAL A 129 -25.34 3.38 5.47
C VAL A 129 -23.88 3.02 5.67
N GLN A 130 -23.53 2.48 6.84
CA GLN A 130 -22.19 2.01 7.15
C GLN A 130 -21.74 0.90 6.17
N GLU A 131 -22.65 -0.01 5.82
CA GLU A 131 -22.33 -1.17 4.97
C GLU A 131 -22.03 -0.73 3.54
N LYS A 132 -22.93 0.10 3.00
CA LYS A 132 -22.80 0.69 1.67
C LYS A 132 -21.54 1.55 1.56
N ALA A 133 -21.16 2.23 2.63
CA ALA A 133 -19.93 3.03 2.63
C ALA A 133 -18.67 2.16 2.53
N ILE A 134 -18.63 1.04 3.26
CA ILE A 134 -17.50 0.08 3.13
C ILE A 134 -17.49 -0.54 1.73
N ASP A 135 -18.65 -0.92 1.17
CA ASP A 135 -18.73 -1.45 -0.19
C ASP A 135 -18.24 -0.45 -1.24
N TYR A 136 -18.63 0.80 -1.10
CA TYR A 136 -18.17 1.87 -1.97
C TYR A 136 -16.65 2.06 -1.86
N PHE A 137 -16.12 2.05 -0.65
CA PHE A 137 -14.67 2.11 -0.42
C PHE A 137 -13.93 0.93 -1.06
N LEU A 138 -14.44 -0.30 -0.94
CA LEU A 138 -13.85 -1.48 -1.58
C LEU A 138 -13.82 -1.37 -3.10
N ILE A 139 -14.87 -0.82 -3.71
CA ILE A 139 -14.91 -0.54 -5.16
C ILE A 139 -13.81 0.48 -5.52
N GLN A 140 -13.69 1.57 -4.78
CA GLN A 140 -12.66 2.59 -5.01
C GLN A 140 -11.24 2.01 -4.92
N VAL A 141 -10.95 1.23 -3.88
CA VAL A 141 -9.63 0.59 -3.72
C VAL A 141 -9.31 -0.34 -4.88
N GLU A 142 -10.29 -1.14 -5.32
CA GLU A 142 -10.12 -2.06 -6.44
C GLU A 142 -9.93 -1.34 -7.78
N GLU A 143 -10.66 -0.25 -8.03
CA GLU A 143 -10.45 0.61 -9.19
C GLU A 143 -9.06 1.24 -9.19
N LYS A 144 -8.64 1.76 -8.04
CA LYS A 144 -7.33 2.37 -7.89
C LYS A 144 -6.20 1.36 -8.07
N ARG A 145 -6.35 0.15 -7.52
CA ARG A 145 -5.42 -0.96 -7.72
C ARG A 145 -5.28 -1.33 -9.20
N LYS A 146 -6.37 -1.31 -9.97
CA LYS A 146 -6.33 -1.53 -11.43
C LYS A 146 -5.58 -0.41 -12.16
N GLN A 147 -5.80 0.85 -11.79
CA GLN A 147 -5.07 1.99 -12.35
C GLN A 147 -3.58 1.89 -12.05
N LEU A 148 -3.18 1.66 -10.80
CA LEU A 148 -1.80 1.44 -10.39
C LEU A 148 -1.16 0.27 -11.15
N TYR A 149 -1.88 -0.83 -11.35
CA TYR A 149 -1.38 -1.96 -12.12
C TYR A 149 -1.03 -1.57 -13.57
N LEU A 150 -1.90 -0.79 -14.23
CA LEU A 150 -1.64 -0.29 -15.58
C LEU A 150 -0.43 0.66 -15.61
N GLU A 151 -0.33 1.58 -14.65
CA GLU A 151 0.81 2.48 -14.52
C GLU A 151 2.12 1.74 -14.28
N HIS A 152 2.15 0.78 -13.35
CA HIS A 152 3.31 -0.04 -13.08
C HIS A 152 3.71 -0.88 -14.29
N SER A 153 2.75 -1.40 -15.05
CA SER A 153 3.01 -2.12 -16.30
C SER A 153 3.70 -1.21 -17.33
N GLN A 154 3.28 0.05 -17.45
CA GLN A 154 3.95 1.03 -18.30
C GLN A 154 5.35 1.38 -17.80
N LYS A 155 5.52 1.65 -16.49
CA LYS A 155 6.83 1.93 -15.86
C LYS A 155 7.80 0.76 -16.08
N LYS A 156 7.34 -0.48 -15.92
CA LYS A 156 8.12 -1.71 -16.18
C LYS A 156 8.66 -1.75 -17.62
N LYS A 157 7.83 -1.42 -18.61
CA LYS A 157 8.27 -1.35 -20.02
C LYS A 157 9.37 -0.32 -20.21
N VAL A 158 9.21 0.88 -19.64
CA VAL A 158 10.22 1.95 -19.72
C VAL A 158 11.55 1.50 -19.11
N ILE A 159 11.54 0.87 -17.93
CA ILE A 159 12.74 0.35 -17.26
C ILE A 159 13.46 -0.67 -18.15
N ILE A 160 12.71 -1.62 -18.74
CA ILE A 160 13.29 -2.63 -19.64
C ILE A 160 13.95 -1.96 -20.85
N THR A 161 13.29 -0.99 -21.47
CA THR A 161 13.85 -0.25 -22.60
C THR A 161 15.12 0.51 -22.21
N LEU A 162 15.14 1.18 -21.04
CA LEU A 162 16.33 1.88 -20.55
C LEU A 162 17.49 0.93 -20.28
N CYS A 163 17.24 -0.23 -19.65
CA CYS A 163 18.27 -1.25 -19.45
C CYS A 163 18.85 -1.77 -20.77
N ALA A 164 18.01 -1.93 -21.81
CA ALA A 164 18.48 -2.30 -23.15
C ALA A 164 19.41 -1.25 -23.75
N PHE A 165 19.08 0.05 -23.62
CA PHE A 165 19.94 1.14 -24.07
C PHE A 165 21.26 1.20 -23.30
N VAL A 166 21.25 1.03 -21.97
CA VAL A 166 22.47 0.96 -21.16
C VAL A 166 23.34 -0.20 -21.63
N GLY A 167 22.76 -1.38 -21.86
CA GLY A 167 23.49 -2.54 -22.38
C GLY A 167 24.16 -2.25 -23.72
N LEU A 168 23.42 -1.65 -24.66
CA LEU A 168 23.94 -1.27 -25.97
C LEU A 168 25.08 -0.25 -25.88
N MET A 169 24.92 0.80 -25.07
CA MET A 169 25.97 1.81 -24.87
C MET A 169 27.23 1.22 -24.23
N THR A 170 27.06 0.30 -23.28
CA THR A 170 28.19 -0.38 -22.62
C THR A 170 28.97 -1.24 -23.62
N LEU A 171 28.28 -1.90 -24.56
CA LEU A 171 28.92 -2.63 -25.65
C LEU A 171 29.74 -1.70 -26.56
N ILE A 172 29.19 -0.55 -26.95
CA ILE A 172 29.90 0.42 -27.80
C ILE A 172 31.18 0.93 -27.15
N VAL A 173 31.20 1.15 -25.82
CA VAL A 173 32.40 1.63 -25.11
C VAL A 173 33.47 0.53 -24.95
N LEU A 174 33.05 -0.74 -24.99
CA LEU A 174 33.93 -1.90 -24.85
C LEU A 174 34.68 -2.22 -26.16
N PHE A 175 34.00 -2.04 -27.31
CA PHE A 175 34.56 -2.20 -28.66
C PHE A 175 35.31 -0.94 -29.13
#